data_AF-A0A7L4NTW8-F1
#
_entry.id   AF-A0A7L4NTW8-F1
#
_cell.length_a   1.000
_cell.length_b   1.000
_cell.length_c   1.000
_cell.angle_alpha   90.00
_cell.angle_beta   90.00
_cell.angle_gamma   90.00
#
_symmetry.space_group_name_H-M   'P 1'
#
loop_
_entity.id
_entity.type
_entity.pdbx_description
1 polymer ?
#
loop_
_entity_poly.entity_id
_entity_poly.type
_entity_poly.pdbx_seq_one_letter_code
_entity_poly.pdbx_strand_id
1 'polypeptide(L)' 'PPAAPPPAGVLTVPGEAREAPLGGLRPWSRYRLRVLLFNGRGDGPPGKNVSFQTPEGGQRPPQFTSRPLRPPSVHNPPP' A
#
# COMPACT_ATOMS: atom_id res chain seq x y z
N PRO A 1 12.19 19.91 -13.37
CA PRO A 1 12.15 19.11 -12.12
C PRO A 1 11.05 18.03 -12.23
N PRO A 2 11.31 16.77 -11.84
CA PRO A 2 10.22 15.80 -11.76
C PRO A 2 9.28 16.24 -10.64
N ALA A 3 7.99 16.31 -10.94
CA ALA A 3 6.96 16.70 -9.98
C ALA A 3 6.95 15.72 -8.79
N ALA A 4 6.72 16.25 -7.58
CA ALA A 4 6.61 15.45 -6.38
C ALA A 4 5.58 14.31 -6.56
N PRO A 5 5.79 13.14 -5.92
CA PRO A 5 4.82 12.05 -5.98
C PRO A 5 3.45 12.56 -5.49
N PRO A 6 2.35 12.17 -6.14
CA PRO A 6 1.03 12.67 -5.79
C PRO A 6 0.69 12.28 -4.34
N PRO A 7 -0.08 13.12 -3.61
CA PRO A 7 -0.65 12.72 -2.33
C PRO A 7 -1.48 11.45 -2.54
N ALA A 8 -1.45 10.55 -1.56
CA ALA A 8 -2.11 9.25 -1.63
C ALA A 8 -3.57 9.40 -2.11
N GLY A 9 -3.87 8.94 -3.34
CA GLY A 9 -5.22 8.90 -3.90
C GLY A 9 -5.42 9.53 -5.28
N VAL A 10 -4.42 10.21 -5.87
CA VAL A 10 -4.52 10.75 -7.24
C VAL A 10 -3.52 10.04 -8.16
N LEU A 11 -4.03 9.50 -9.27
CA LEU A 11 -3.25 8.82 -10.31
C LEU A 11 -3.61 9.40 -11.68
N THR A 12 -2.60 9.87 -12.41
CA THR A 12 -2.73 10.31 -13.80
C THR A 12 -2.28 9.19 -14.73
N VAL A 13 -3.08 8.92 -15.77
CA VAL A 13 -2.82 7.88 -16.76
C VAL A 13 -2.97 8.45 -18.18
N PRO A 14 -2.34 7.83 -19.20
CA PRO A 14 -2.61 8.18 -20.60
C PRO A 14 -4.10 8.07 -20.94
N GLY A 15 -4.60 8.90 -21.86
CA GLY A 15 -6.03 8.96 -22.19
C GLY A 15 -6.58 7.67 -22.81
N GLU A 16 -5.71 6.88 -23.42
CA GLU A 16 -5.98 5.58 -24.03
C GLU A 16 -5.94 4.41 -23.03
N ALA A 17 -5.48 4.65 -21.79
CA ALA A 17 -5.43 3.62 -20.77
C ALA A 17 -6.85 3.21 -20.32
N ARG A 18 -7.09 1.90 -20.29
CA ARG A 18 -8.36 1.33 -19.80
C ARG A 18 -8.30 0.91 -18.34
N GLU A 19 -7.10 0.65 -17.84
CA GLU A 19 -6.84 0.13 -16.50
C GLU A 19 -5.54 0.72 -15.96
N ALA A 20 -5.46 0.87 -14.63
CA ALA A 20 -4.23 1.27 -13.96
C ALA A 20 -4.19 0.77 -12.51
N PRO A 21 -3.02 0.35 -12.00
CA PRO A 21 -2.88 -0.08 -10.62
C PRO A 21 -2.95 1.11 -9.66
N LEU A 22 -3.83 1.01 -8.66
CA LEU A 22 -3.98 2.02 -7.60
C LEU A 22 -3.35 1.51 -6.30
N GLY A 23 -2.19 2.06 -5.94
CA GLY A 23 -1.44 1.71 -4.73
C GLY A 23 -1.58 2.74 -3.60
N GLY A 24 -0.90 2.48 -2.48
CA GLY A 24 -0.80 3.44 -1.36
C GLY A 24 -2.08 3.63 -0.55
N LEU A 25 -3.06 2.75 -0.71
CA LEU A 25 -4.32 2.78 0.04
C LEU A 25 -4.13 2.17 1.44
N ARG A 26 -4.87 2.71 2.41
CA ARG A 26 -4.91 2.16 3.78
C ARG A 26 -5.67 0.82 3.74
N PRO A 27 -5.19 -0.23 4.42
CA PRO A 27 -5.97 -1.45 4.59
C PRO A 27 -7.28 -1.21 5.34
N TRP A 28 -8.26 -2.10 5.15
CA TRP A 28 -9.57 -2.07 5.81
C TRP A 28 -10.27 -0.70 5.77
N SER A 29 -10.14 0.03 4.66
CA SER A 29 -10.62 1.41 4.52
C SER A 29 -11.55 1.56 3.33
N ARG A 30 -12.62 2.35 3.49
CA ARG A 30 -13.58 2.65 2.42
C ARG A 30 -13.13 3.85 1.62
N TYR A 31 -13.23 3.72 0.30
CA TYR A 31 -12.85 4.75 -0.67
C TYR A 31 -13.99 5.04 -1.63
N ARG A 32 -13.98 6.25 -2.17
CA ARG A 32 -14.79 6.66 -3.32
C ARG A 32 -13.84 7.14 -4.42
N LEU A 33 -13.84 6.44 -5.54
CA LEU A 33 -13.07 6.75 -6.74
C LEU A 33 -13.94 7.50 -7.73
N ARG A 34 -13.36 8.49 -8.40
CA ARG A 34 -13.93 9.13 -9.60
C ARG A 34 -12.80 9.38 -10.59
N VAL A 35 -13.10 9.31 -11.88
CA VAL A 35 -12.15 9.60 -12.96
C VAL A 35 -12.43 10.99 -13.50
N LEU A 36 -11.40 11.78 -13.76
CA LEU A 36 -11.51 13.05 -14.46
C LEU A 36 -10.65 12.98 -15.72
N LEU A 37 -11.20 13.44 -16.84
CA LEU A 37 -10.39 13.74 -18.03
C LEU A 37 -9.91 15.18 -17.91
N PHE A 38 -8.67 15.46 -18.29
CA PHE A 38 -8.15 16.82 -18.34
C PHE A 38 -7.26 16.98 -19.57
N ASN A 39 -7.12 18.21 -20.05
CA ASN A 39 -6.19 18.58 -21.11
C ASN A 39 -5.62 19.98 -20.86
N GLY A 40 -4.84 20.53 -21.79
CA GLY A 40 -4.25 21.88 -21.65
C GLY A 40 -5.27 23.02 -21.51
N ARG A 41 -6.57 22.76 -21.74
CA ARG A 41 -7.66 23.72 -21.55
C ARG A 41 -8.33 23.61 -20.18
N GLY A 42 -8.11 22.52 -19.45
CA GLY A 42 -8.62 22.29 -18.10
C GLY A 42 -9.26 20.92 -17.91
N ASP A 43 -10.02 20.79 -16.83
CA ASP A 43 -10.68 19.56 -16.42
C ASP A 43 -12.05 19.41 -17.10
N GLY A 44 -12.29 18.22 -17.64
CA GLY A 44 -13.60 17.77 -18.08
C GLY A 44 -14.51 17.38 -16.90
N PRO A 45 -15.77 17.04 -17.19
CA PRO A 45 -16.71 16.63 -16.15
C PRO A 45 -16.22 15.35 -15.46
N PRO A 46 -16.36 15.25 -14.12
CA PRO A 46 -16.02 14.03 -13.40
C PRO A 46 -16.94 12.87 -13.81
N GLY A 47 -16.35 11.69 -13.93
CA GLY A 47 -17.07 10.44 -14.15
C GLY A 47 -17.86 9.99 -12.92
N LYS A 48 -18.49 8.82 -13.04
CA LYS A 48 -19.28 8.22 -11.95
C LYS A 48 -18.41 7.90 -10.74
N ASN A 49 -19.01 8.03 -9.56
CA ASN A 49 -18.40 7.59 -8.32
C ASN A 49 -18.48 6.07 -8.18
N VAL A 50 -17.36 5.44 -7.86
CA VAL A 50 -17.28 4.02 -7.52
C VAL A 50 -16.83 3.90 -6.07
N SER A 51 -17.58 3.15 -5.26
CA SER A 51 -17.22 2.91 -3.86
C SER A 51 -16.68 1.51 -3.67
N PHE A 52 -15.57 1.38 -2.94
CA PHE A 52 -14.92 0.10 -2.65
C PHE A 52 -14.26 0.11 -1.28
N GLN A 53 -13.96 -1.07 -0.75
CA GLN A 53 -13.23 -1.26 0.50
C GLN A 53 -11.95 -2.02 0.22
N THR A 54 -10.83 -1.56 0.77
CA THR A 54 -9.55 -2.26 0.68
C THR A 54 -9.52 -3.47 1.61
N PRO A 55 -8.84 -4.57 1.23
CA PRO A 55 -8.59 -5.70 2.12
C PRO A 55 -7.79 -5.28 3.37
N GLU A 56 -7.81 -6.09 4.41
CA GLU A 56 -7.11 -5.84 5.69
C GLU A 56 -5.57 -5.91 5.60
N GLY A 57 -5.03 -6.35 4.44
CA GLY A 57 -3.62 -6.67 4.27
C GLY A 57 -3.32 -8.04 4.89
N GLY A 58 -2.62 -8.91 4.15
CA GLY A 58 -2.36 -10.29 4.60
C GLY A 58 -1.68 -10.33 5.97
N GLN A 59 -2.01 -11.35 6.78
CA GLN A 59 -1.38 -11.61 8.06
C GLN A 59 0.14 -11.59 7.89
N ARG A 60 0.85 -10.73 8.64
CA ARG A 60 2.31 -10.78 8.69
C ARG A 60 2.70 -12.21 9.07
N PRO A 61 3.71 -12.84 8.42
CA PRO A 61 4.21 -14.14 8.85
C PRO A 61 4.52 -14.07 10.36
N PRO A 62 4.19 -15.12 11.14
CA PRO A 62 4.53 -15.14 12.55
C PRO A 62 6.03 -14.91 12.72
N GLN A 63 6.36 -13.87 13.47
CA GLN A 63 7.74 -13.50 13.75
C GLN A 63 8.23 -14.40 14.88
N PHE A 64 8.68 -15.60 14.54
CA PHE A 64 9.32 -16.49 15.49
C PHE A 64 10.69 -15.89 15.85
N THR A 65 10.75 -15.09 16.91
CA THR A 65 12.02 -14.73 17.54
C THR A 65 12.52 -15.95 18.30
N SER A 66 13.33 -16.80 17.66
CA SER A 66 14.05 -17.85 18.37
C SER A 66 14.99 -17.19 19.37
N ARG A 67 14.60 -17.17 20.65
CA ARG A 67 15.52 -16.80 21.73
C ARG A 67 16.67 -17.80 21.72
N PRO A 68 17.94 -17.38 21.60
CA PRO A 68 19.06 -18.32 21.65
C PRO A 68 18.97 -19.10 22.95
N LEU A 69 18.91 -20.43 22.86
CA LEU A 69 19.04 -21.29 24.03
C LEU A 69 20.39 -20.96 24.67
N ARG A 70 20.40 -20.59 25.96
CA ARG A 70 21.66 -20.45 26.70
C ARG A 70 22.44 -21.76 26.55
N PRO A 71 23.74 -21.73 26.23
CA PRO A 71 24.54 -22.95 26.26
C PRO A 71 24.46 -23.54 27.67
N PRO A 72 24.39 -24.87 27.81
CA PRO A 72 24.40 -25.50 29.12
C PRO A 72 25.69 -25.08 29.84
N SER A 73 25.57 -24.52 31.04
CA SER A 73 26.72 -24.27 31.92
C SER A 73 27.40 -25.61 32.19
N VAL A 74 28.58 -25.83 31.60
CA VAL A 74 29.43 -26.96 31.95
C VAL A 74 29.95 -26.67 33.35
N HIS A 75 29.27 -27.22 34.36
CA HIS A 75 29.82 -27.28 35.71
C HIS A 75 30.96 -28.31 35.68
N ASN A 76 32.19 -27.81 35.55
CA ASN A 76 33.37 -28.64 35.76
C ASN A 76 33.45 -28.94 37.27
N PRO A 77 33.40 -30.21 37.71
CA PRO A 77 33.57 -30.52 39.12
C PRO A 77 35.01 -30.18 39.57
N PRO A 78 35.20 -29.83 40.86
CA PRO A 78 36.52 -29.49 41.38
C PRO A 78 37.45 -30.71 41.42
N PRO A 79 38.79 -30.49 41.47
CA PRO A 79 39.79 -31.56 41.49
C PRO A 79 39.73 -32.44 42.74
#